data_AF-A0A2R6RID2-F1
#
_entry.id   AF-A0A2R6RID2-F1
#
_cell.length_a   1.000
_cell.length_b   1.000
_cell.length_c   1.000
_cell.angle_alpha   90.00
_cell.angle_beta   90.00
_cell.angle_gamma   90.00
#
_symmetry.space_group_name_H-M   'P 1'
#
loop_
_entity.id
_entity.type
_entity.pdbx_description
1 polymer ?
#
loop_
_entity_poly.entity_id
_entity_poly.type
_entity_poly.pdbx_seq_one_letter_code
_entity_poly.pdbx_strand_id
1 'polypeptide(L)'
;MPSRLRELLKKDGCTTCPGVFDGISCHLANSAGFDALYLAGSGASGSAIGEPDLSVITADELADIARVMVSVSSVPIIADADTGFGGPLNVARTIALYESAGVAGCHIEDQTFRECPGFA
;
A
#
# COMPACT_ATOMS: atom_id res chain seq x y z
N MET A 1 0.55 -12.02 -5.33
CA MET A 1 1.31 -12.59 -6.49
C MET A 1 2.76 -12.08 -6.51
N PRO A 2 3.64 -12.55 -5.60
CA PRO A 2 4.98 -11.96 -5.45
C PRO A 2 5.94 -12.24 -6.62
N SER A 3 5.81 -13.40 -7.28
CA SER A 3 6.65 -13.77 -8.44
C SER A 3 6.46 -12.82 -9.62
N ARG A 4 5.20 -12.47 -9.95
CA ARG A 4 4.87 -11.57 -11.07
C ARG A 4 5.46 -10.17 -10.90
N LEU A 5 5.43 -9.62 -9.67
CA LEU A 5 6.06 -8.32 -9.40
C LEU A 5 7.58 -8.38 -9.62
N ARG A 6 8.24 -9.46 -9.17
CA ARG A 6 9.69 -9.65 -9.40
C ARG A 6 10.05 -9.75 -10.87
N GLU A 7 9.18 -10.32 -11.70
CA GLU A 7 9.36 -10.36 -13.16
C GLU A 7 9.23 -8.97 -13.77
N LEU A 8 8.23 -8.18 -13.35
CA LEU A 8 8.05 -6.80 -13.80
C LEU A 8 9.25 -5.92 -13.44
N LEU A 9 9.77 -6.04 -12.22
CA LEU A 9 10.96 -5.29 -11.76
C LEU A 9 12.25 -5.65 -12.51
N LYS A 10 12.32 -6.82 -13.17
CA LYS A 10 13.49 -7.24 -13.96
C LYS A 10 13.42 -6.82 -15.42
N LYS A 11 12.25 -6.38 -15.91
CA LYS A 11 12.11 -5.91 -17.29
C LYS A 11 12.78 -4.55 -17.43
N ASP A 12 13.37 -4.32 -18.60
CA ASP A 12 13.85 -2.99 -18.96
C ASP A 12 12.68 -2.00 -19.10
N GLY A 13 12.91 -0.76 -18.69
CA GLY A 13 11.91 0.32 -18.74
C GLY A 13 11.18 0.55 -17.42
N CYS A 14 10.06 1.27 -17.49
CA CYS A 14 9.25 1.62 -16.32
C CYS A 14 7.88 0.94 -16.41
N THR A 15 7.51 0.19 -15.37
CA THR A 15 6.16 -0.37 -15.24
C THR A 15 5.25 0.67 -14.61
N THR A 16 4.18 1.05 -15.32
CA THR A 16 3.20 2.01 -14.79
C THR A 16 2.29 1.30 -13.79
N CYS A 17 2.25 1.81 -12.56
CA CYS A 17 1.41 1.31 -11.48
C CYS A 17 0.50 2.46 -11.01
N PRO A 18 -0.78 2.54 -11.43
CA PRO A 18 -1.66 3.60 -11.00
C PRO A 18 -1.96 3.50 -9.50
N GLY A 19 -2.04 4.66 -8.85
CA GLY A 19 -2.49 4.78 -7.47
C GLY A 19 -3.99 4.47 -7.36
N VAL A 20 -4.31 3.50 -6.52
CA VAL A 20 -5.65 3.06 -6.16
C VAL A 20 -5.74 3.00 -4.63
N PHE A 21 -6.94 3.11 -4.07
CA PHE A 21 -7.13 3.27 -2.62
C PHE A 21 -8.38 2.56 -2.07
N ASP A 22 -9.14 1.89 -2.93
CA ASP A 22 -10.31 1.11 -2.57
C ASP A 22 -10.60 0.02 -3.63
N GLY A 23 -11.66 -0.78 -3.40
CA GLY A 23 -12.07 -1.81 -4.35
C GLY A 23 -12.59 -1.26 -5.68
N ILE A 24 -13.20 -0.07 -5.70
CA ILE A 24 -13.79 0.53 -6.90
C ILE A 24 -12.68 0.99 -7.85
N SER A 25 -11.74 1.79 -7.35
CA SER A 25 -10.56 2.25 -8.09
C SER A 25 -9.72 1.06 -8.58
N CYS A 26 -9.60 -0.01 -7.79
CA CYS A 26 -8.95 -1.25 -8.20
C CYS A 26 -9.65 -1.89 -9.42
N HIS A 27 -10.98 -2.01 -9.42
CA HIS A 27 -11.74 -2.54 -10.56
C HIS A 27 -11.59 -1.70 -11.83
N LEU A 28 -11.62 -0.37 -11.69
CA LEU A 28 -11.42 0.55 -12.81
C LEU A 28 -10.01 0.38 -13.40
N ALA A 29 -8.99 0.30 -12.56
CA ALA A 29 -7.61 0.10 -13.01
C ALA A 29 -7.39 -1.27 -13.65
N ASN A 30 -7.99 -2.35 -13.13
CA ASN A 30 -7.96 -3.66 -13.79
C ASN A 30 -8.58 -3.61 -15.19
N SER A 31 -9.72 -2.91 -15.32
CA SER A 31 -10.43 -2.77 -16.60
C SER A 31 -9.63 -1.94 -17.62
N ALA A 32 -8.78 -1.04 -17.15
CA ALA A 32 -7.86 -0.28 -17.99
C ALA A 32 -6.62 -1.08 -18.45
N GLY A 33 -6.40 -2.29 -17.91
CA GLY A 33 -5.37 -3.22 -18.39
C GLY A 33 -3.95 -2.95 -17.89
N PHE A 34 -3.79 -2.33 -16.72
CA PHE A 34 -2.46 -2.14 -16.11
C PHE A 34 -1.85 -3.45 -15.60
N ASP A 35 -0.52 -3.55 -15.62
CA ASP A 35 0.22 -4.76 -15.24
C ASP A 35 0.45 -4.92 -13.72
N ALA A 36 0.31 -3.84 -12.97
CA ALA A 36 0.45 -3.77 -11.52
C ALA A 36 -0.32 -2.54 -11.00
N LEU A 37 -0.67 -2.55 -9.72
CA LEU A 37 -1.36 -1.45 -9.04
C LEU A 37 -0.58 -1.00 -7.81
N TYR A 38 -0.83 0.24 -7.37
CA TYR A 38 -0.21 0.81 -6.18
C TYR A 38 -1.29 1.23 -5.18
N LEU A 39 -1.32 0.66 -3.98
CA LEU A 39 -2.13 1.14 -2.87
C LEU A 39 -1.52 2.44 -2.34
N ALA A 40 -2.15 3.57 -2.62
CA ALA A 40 -1.69 4.88 -2.22
C ALA A 40 -2.15 5.23 -0.79
N GLY A 41 -1.19 5.46 0.13
CA GLY A 41 -1.45 5.79 1.54
C GLY A 41 -2.32 7.05 1.70
N SER A 42 -1.93 8.15 1.08
CA SER A 42 -2.72 9.41 1.05
C SER A 42 -4.14 9.23 0.53
N GLY A 43 -4.31 8.49 -0.57
CA GLY A 43 -5.62 8.21 -1.17
C GLY A 43 -6.49 7.37 -0.23
N ALA A 44 -5.91 6.37 0.41
CA ALA A 44 -6.58 5.53 1.40
C ALA A 44 -6.98 6.34 2.63
N SER A 45 -6.08 7.18 3.18
CA SER A 45 -6.39 8.07 4.31
C SER A 45 -7.56 9.00 3.99
N GLY A 46 -7.47 9.72 2.86
CA GLY A 46 -8.52 10.67 2.46
C GLY A 46 -9.86 9.99 2.16
N SER A 47 -9.86 8.80 1.56
CA SER A 47 -11.09 8.12 1.16
C SER A 47 -11.72 7.28 2.27
N ALA A 48 -10.93 6.62 3.11
CA ALA A 48 -11.43 5.66 4.10
C ALA A 48 -11.76 6.34 5.43
N ILE A 49 -10.92 7.28 5.87
CA ILE A 49 -11.07 7.94 7.18
C ILE A 49 -11.29 9.45 7.10
N GLY A 50 -11.15 10.04 5.90
CA GLY A 50 -11.38 11.47 5.69
C GLY A 50 -10.29 12.38 6.26
N GLU A 51 -9.11 11.82 6.53
CA GLU A 51 -8.00 12.51 7.19
C GLU A 51 -6.85 12.80 6.21
N PRO A 52 -6.07 13.88 6.43
CA PRO A 52 -4.90 14.18 5.62
C PRO A 52 -3.82 13.11 5.80
N ASP A 53 -2.89 13.07 4.85
CA ASP A 53 -1.74 12.16 4.85
C ASP A 53 -0.69 12.57 5.90
N LEU A 54 -1.03 12.38 7.17
CA LEU A 54 -0.22 12.73 8.34
C LEU A 54 -0.06 11.53 9.28
N SER A 55 0.00 10.32 8.71
CA SER A 55 0.12 9.05 9.45
C SER A 55 -0.99 8.81 10.47
N VAL A 56 -2.20 9.34 10.20
CA VAL A 56 -3.39 9.12 11.03
C VAL A 56 -3.97 7.72 10.76
N ILE A 57 -3.96 7.30 9.50
CA ILE A 57 -4.35 5.95 9.11
C ILE A 57 -3.36 4.93 9.68
N THR A 58 -3.87 3.81 10.16
CA THR A 58 -3.07 2.76 10.81
C THR A 58 -2.66 1.67 9.83
N ALA A 59 -1.61 0.92 10.20
CA ALA A 59 -1.16 -0.26 9.46
C ALA A 59 -2.28 -1.30 9.27
N ASP A 60 -3.14 -1.48 10.26
CA ASP A 60 -4.26 -2.43 10.22
C ASP A 60 -5.33 -1.98 9.23
N GLU A 61 -5.69 -0.70 9.22
CA GLU A 61 -6.66 -0.13 8.27
C GLU A 61 -6.16 -0.25 6.83
N LEU A 62 -4.88 0.08 6.57
CA LEU A 62 -4.28 -0.10 5.25
C LEU A 62 -4.21 -1.58 4.84
N ALA A 63 -3.92 -2.49 5.77
CA ALA A 63 -3.90 -3.91 5.49
C ALA A 63 -5.29 -4.47 5.16
N ASP A 64 -6.34 -3.97 5.80
CA ASP A 64 -7.72 -4.35 5.49
C ASP A 64 -8.16 -3.83 4.12
N ILE A 65 -7.82 -2.58 3.78
CA ILE A 65 -8.02 -2.02 2.43
C ILE A 65 -7.27 -2.87 1.39
N ALA A 66 -6.00 -3.19 1.66
CA ALA A 66 -5.18 -4.03 0.79
C ALA A 66 -5.81 -5.41 0.58
N ARG A 67 -6.36 -6.03 1.63
CA ARG A 67 -7.03 -7.34 1.54
C ARG A 67 -8.23 -7.31 0.61
N VAL A 68 -9.04 -6.24 0.69
CA VAL A 68 -10.17 -6.04 -0.24
C VAL A 68 -9.65 -5.90 -1.67
N MET A 69 -8.67 -5.03 -1.89
CA MET A 69 -8.12 -4.78 -3.23
C MET A 69 -7.47 -6.02 -3.84
N VAL A 70 -6.70 -6.78 -3.06
CA VAL A 70 -6.08 -8.04 -3.51
C VAL A 70 -7.15 -9.06 -3.90
N SER A 71 -8.28 -9.11 -3.18
CA SER A 71 -9.36 -10.06 -3.49
C SER A 71 -10.04 -9.81 -4.84
N VAL A 72 -9.97 -8.57 -5.35
CA VAL A 72 -10.57 -8.18 -6.64
C VAL A 72 -9.56 -7.90 -7.74
N SER A 73 -8.25 -7.92 -7.43
CA SER A 73 -7.19 -7.63 -8.38
C SER A 73 -6.71 -8.87 -9.13
N SER A 74 -6.54 -8.71 -10.45
CA SER A 74 -5.92 -9.71 -11.32
C SER A 74 -4.40 -9.53 -11.49
N VAL A 75 -3.82 -8.50 -10.86
CA VAL A 75 -2.43 -8.09 -11.01
C VAL A 75 -1.78 -7.83 -9.65
N PRO A 76 -0.44 -7.83 -9.53
CA PRO A 76 0.22 -7.54 -8.25
C PRO A 76 -0.11 -6.12 -7.77
N ILE A 77 -0.34 -5.99 -6.45
CA ILE A 77 -0.48 -4.71 -5.76
C ILE A 77 0.79 -4.45 -4.95
N ILE A 78 1.33 -3.25 -5.10
CA ILE A 78 2.40 -2.70 -4.26
C ILE A 78 1.73 -1.79 -3.22
N ALA A 79 2.12 -1.85 -1.95
CA ALA A 79 1.53 -1.01 -0.92
C ALA A 79 2.48 0.06 -0.38
N ASP A 80 1.92 1.22 -0.06
CA ASP A 80 2.53 2.20 0.81
C ASP A 80 2.60 1.67 2.24
N ALA A 81 3.75 1.76 2.91
CA ALA A 81 3.89 1.36 4.30
C ALA A 81 4.35 2.53 5.20
N ASP A 82 4.30 3.77 4.70
CA ASP A 82 4.89 4.95 5.35
C ASP A 82 6.31 4.61 5.85
N THR A 83 6.65 5.03 7.08
CA THR A 83 7.90 4.68 7.77
C THR A 83 7.83 3.31 8.48
N GLY A 84 6.77 2.52 8.26
CA GLY A 84 6.52 1.24 8.91
C GLY A 84 5.72 1.30 10.23
N PHE A 85 5.02 2.41 10.48
CA PHE A 85 4.05 2.59 11.59
C PHE A 85 4.62 2.39 13.00
N GLY A 86 5.90 2.75 13.21
CA GLY A 86 6.55 2.75 14.51
C GLY A 86 7.98 2.24 14.48
N GLY A 87 8.40 1.54 15.53
CA GLY A 87 9.75 0.97 15.63
C GLY A 87 9.94 -0.34 14.86
N PRO A 88 11.10 -1.01 14.97
CA PRO A 88 11.41 -2.23 14.22
C PRO A 88 10.39 -3.37 14.38
N LEU A 89 9.76 -3.49 15.56
CA LEU A 89 8.71 -4.48 15.79
C LEU A 89 7.41 -4.13 15.05
N ASN A 90 7.09 -2.83 14.94
CA ASN A 90 5.96 -2.37 14.13
C ASN A 90 6.22 -2.62 12.65
N VAL A 91 7.42 -2.33 12.15
CA VAL A 91 7.83 -2.64 10.78
C VAL A 91 7.62 -4.12 10.48
N ALA A 92 8.14 -5.02 11.33
CA ALA A 92 7.98 -6.46 11.16
C ALA A 92 6.50 -6.88 11.14
N ARG A 93 5.67 -6.30 12.02
CA ARG A 93 4.22 -6.52 12.04
C ARG A 93 3.55 -6.03 10.76
N THR A 94 3.90 -4.85 10.27
CA THR A 94 3.36 -4.26 9.02
C THR A 94 3.67 -5.16 7.82
N ILE A 95 4.91 -5.65 7.71
CA ILE A 95 5.28 -6.62 6.66
C ILE A 95 4.41 -7.88 6.75
N ALA A 96 4.27 -8.47 7.94
CA ALA A 96 3.45 -9.67 8.13
C ALA A 96 1.96 -9.44 7.78
N LEU A 97 1.43 -8.26 8.09
CA LEU A 97 0.06 -7.86 7.74
C LEU A 97 -0.12 -7.79 6.21
N TYR A 98 0.79 -7.13 5.51
CA TYR A 98 0.75 -7.00 4.05
C TYR A 98 0.97 -8.33 3.32
N GLU A 99 1.89 -9.16 3.79
CA GLU A 99 2.07 -10.52 3.29
C GLU A 99 0.77 -11.34 3.46
N SER A 100 0.14 -11.25 4.64
CA SER A 100 -1.12 -11.94 4.94
C SER A 100 -2.31 -11.41 4.12
N ALA A 101 -2.30 -10.12 3.76
CA ALA A 101 -3.28 -9.51 2.86
C ALA A 101 -3.06 -9.91 1.39
N GLY A 102 -1.90 -10.49 1.05
CA GLY A 102 -1.54 -10.94 -0.30
C GLY A 102 -0.93 -9.85 -1.19
N VAL A 103 -0.51 -8.74 -0.60
CA VAL A 103 0.26 -7.67 -1.25
C VAL A 103 1.54 -8.26 -1.85
N ALA A 104 1.93 -7.82 -3.05
CA ALA A 104 3.07 -8.37 -3.76
C ALA A 104 4.42 -7.76 -3.32
N GLY A 105 4.39 -6.55 -2.77
CA GLY A 105 5.52 -5.85 -2.17
C GLY A 105 5.07 -4.52 -1.57
N CYS A 106 5.93 -3.85 -0.83
CA CYS A 106 5.68 -2.52 -0.31
C CYS A 106 6.96 -1.70 -0.34
N HIS A 107 6.83 -0.39 -0.23
CA HIS A 107 7.96 0.48 0.10
C HIS A 107 7.92 0.86 1.57
N ILE A 108 9.07 1.30 2.10
CA ILE A 108 9.19 1.95 3.40
C ILE A 108 10.02 3.20 3.15
N GLU A 109 9.58 4.31 3.69
CA GLU A 109 10.23 5.61 3.52
C GLU A 109 11.17 5.95 4.69
N ASP A 110 12.14 6.83 4.43
CA ASP A 110 13.14 7.27 5.40
C ASP A 110 12.75 8.58 6.12
N GLN A 111 11.47 8.99 6.02
CA GLN A 111 10.94 10.08 6.84
C GLN A 111 11.13 9.80 8.33
N THR A 112 11.39 10.87 9.09
CA THR A 112 11.27 10.81 10.54
C THR A 112 9.79 10.63 10.88
N PHE A 113 9.46 9.56 11.60
CA PHE A 113 8.11 9.35 12.12
C PHE A 113 7.65 10.59 12.89
N ARG A 114 6.54 11.19 12.46
CA ARG A 114 5.96 12.34 13.16
C ARG A 114 5.18 11.84 14.36
N GLU A 115 5.78 11.95 15.53
CA GLU A 115 4.97 12.08 16.74
C GLU A 115 4.21 13.40 16.67
N CYS A 116 2.91 13.40 16.99
CA CYS A 116 2.11 14.61 17.01
C CYS A 116 2.83 15.71 17.83
N PRO A 117 3.08 16.91 17.28
CA PRO A 117 3.69 17.98 18.03
C PRO A 117 2.69 18.48 19.07
N GLY A 118 2.87 18.10 20.33
CA GLY A 118 1.98 18.52 21.42
C GLY A 118 2.10 17.78 22.75
N PHE A 119 2.81 16.65 22.81
CA PHE A 119 3.10 15.95 24.06
C PHE A 119 4.60 15.61 24.17
N ALA A 120 5.38 16.62 24.53
CA ALA A 120 6.70 16.48 25.14
C ALA A 120 6.79 17.45 26.33
#